data_AF-A0A850SXM8-F1
#
_entry.id   AF-A0A850SXM8-F1
#
_cell.length_a   1.000
_cell.length_b   1.000
_cell.length_c   1.000
_cell.angle_alpha   90.00
_cell.angle_beta   90.00
_cell.angle_gamma   90.00
#
_symmetry.space_group_name_H-M   'P 1'
#
loop_
_entity.id
_entity.type
_entity.pdbx_description
1 polymer ?
#
loop_
_entity_poly.entity_id
_entity_poly.type
_entity_poly.pdbx_seq_one_letter_code
_entity_poly.pdbx_strand_id
1 'polypeptide(L)'
;MKTFKIILFILFLVLLVVFGIQNQEYFLASTALLIDFKVGSLNYTVMNLPNWAYWVLCLVLGLLITGIRGLITSVRLKRQVRTRDERIESMKGEINSLQTRLDIFIHDPYIKKHLEEEARKDQNQEQAVTEEKKKA
;
A
#
# COMPACT_ATOMS: atom_id res chain seq x y z
N MET A 1 20.16 -5.78 6.68
CA MET A 1 18.87 -5.48 7.34
C MET A 1 18.01 -6.71 7.65
N LYS A 2 17.80 -7.66 6.72
CA LYS A 2 17.01 -8.88 6.99
C LYS A 2 17.68 -9.80 8.02
N THR A 3 18.99 -10.01 7.90
CA THR A 3 19.80 -10.80 8.85
C THR A 3 19.79 -10.22 10.26
N PHE A 4 19.99 -8.90 10.40
CA PHE A 4 19.90 -8.21 11.69
C PHE A 4 18.54 -8.39 12.38
N LYS A 5 17.44 -8.28 11.62
CA LYS A 5 16.08 -8.55 12.15
C LYS A 5 15.93 -9.99 12.63
N ILE A 6 16.50 -10.95 11.91
CA ILE A 6 16.48 -12.37 12.29
C ILE A 6 17.28 -12.59 13.57
N ILE A 7 18.49 -12.01 13.68
CA ILE A 7 19.34 -12.12 14.87
C ILE A 7 18.63 -11.52 16.09
N LEU A 8 18.04 -10.33 15.95
CA LEU A 8 17.28 -9.70 17.03
C LEU A 8 16.04 -10.51 17.43
N PHE A 9 15.37 -11.13 16.47
CA PHE A 9 14.26 -12.03 16.73
C PHE A 9 14.70 -13.29 17.49
N ILE A 10 15.82 -13.91 17.11
CA ILE A 10 16.40 -15.06 17.83
C ILE A 10 16.78 -14.66 19.25
N LEU A 11 17.44 -13.50 19.44
CA LEU A 11 17.81 -12.99 20.76
C LEU A 11 16.57 -12.80 21.66
N PHE A 12 15.50 -12.23 21.10
CA PHE A 12 14.23 -12.07 21.80
C PHE A 12 13.61 -13.43 22.18
N LEU A 13 13.68 -14.42 21.30
CA LEU A 13 13.17 -15.77 21.54
C LEU A 13 13.93 -16.48 22.67
N VAL A 14 15.26 -16.36 22.67
CA VAL A 14 16.11 -16.89 23.75
C VAL A 14 15.76 -16.22 25.08
N LEU A 15 15.59 -14.89 25.09
CA LEU A 15 15.22 -14.15 26.28
C LEU A 15 13.86 -14.60 26.83
N LEU A 16 12.87 -14.83 25.94
CA LEU A 16 11.56 -15.37 26.30
C LEU A 16 11.65 -16.74 26.97
N VAL A 17 12.48 -17.65 26.43
CA VAL A 17 12.68 -18.99 27.00
C VAL A 17 13.33 -18.89 28.39
N VAL A 18 14.39 -18.09 28.52
CA VAL A 18 15.07 -17.89 29.81
C VAL A 18 14.11 -17.27 30.83
N PHE A 19 13.32 -16.27 30.44
CA PHE A 19 12.30 -15.66 31.28
C PHE A 19 11.25 -16.69 31.73
N GLY A 20 10.81 -17.57 30.83
CA GLY A 20 9.87 -18.65 31.14
C GLY A 20 10.42 -19.64 32.17
N ILE A 21 11.65 -20.11 31.99
CA ILE A 21 12.29 -21.07 32.90
C ILE A 21 12.55 -20.43 34.27
N GLN A 22 13.05 -19.19 34.32
CA GLN A 22 13.33 -18.52 35.59
C GLN A 22 12.06 -18.21 36.39
N ASN A 23 10.93 -18.01 35.73
CA ASN A 23 9.64 -17.69 36.36
C ASN A 23 8.67 -18.88 36.31
N GLN A 24 9.18 -20.11 36.21
CA GLN A 24 8.35 -21.30 36.04
C GLN A 24 7.33 -21.47 37.18
N GLU A 25 7.72 -21.16 38.41
CA GLU A 25 6.84 -21.22 39.58
C GLU A 25 5.61 -20.31 39.40
N TYR A 26 5.81 -19.07 38.93
CA TYR A 26 4.73 -18.16 38.62
C TYR A 26 3.82 -18.69 37.51
N PHE A 27 4.38 -19.27 36.45
CA PHE A 27 3.60 -19.76 35.31
C PHE A 27 2.77 -21.00 35.64
N LEU A 28 3.27 -21.86 36.53
CA LEU A 28 2.57 -23.06 37.01
C LEU A 28 1.60 -22.76 38.16
N ALA A 29 1.78 -21.64 38.86
CA ALA A 29 0.84 -21.21 39.88
C ALA A 29 -0.57 -21.07 39.28
N SER A 30 -1.54 -21.69 39.95
CA SER A 30 -2.95 -21.63 39.57
C SER A 30 -3.61 -20.52 40.36
N THR A 31 -4.12 -19.52 39.65
CA THR A 31 -4.80 -18.38 40.26
C THR A 31 -6.23 -18.32 39.76
N ALA A 32 -7.19 -18.29 40.68
CA ALA A 32 -8.58 -18.08 40.32
C ALA A 32 -8.79 -16.59 40.02
N LEU A 33 -9.25 -16.30 38.81
CA LEU A 33 -9.66 -14.94 38.44
C LEU A 33 -11.03 -14.65 39.04
N LEU A 34 -11.06 -13.71 39.98
CA LEU A 34 -12.29 -13.23 40.60
C LEU A 34 -12.74 -11.98 39.85
N ILE A 35 -13.87 -12.08 39.16
CA ILE A 35 -14.46 -10.96 38.43
C ILE A 35 -15.63 -10.44 39.26
N ASP A 36 -15.40 -9.33 39.94
CA ASP A 36 -16.43 -8.59 40.67
C ASP A 36 -16.99 -7.49 39.75
N PHE A 37 -18.25 -7.66 39.33
CA PHE A 37 -18.93 -6.69 38.48
C PHE A 37 -19.49 -5.48 39.25
N LYS A 38 -19.37 -5.45 40.60
CA LYS A 38 -19.83 -4.39 41.50
C LYS A 38 -21.29 -3.94 41.29
N VAL A 39 -22.07 -4.74 40.57
CA VAL A 39 -23.50 -4.56 40.29
C VAL A 39 -24.20 -5.79 40.86
N GLY A 40 -24.84 -5.62 42.00
CA GLY A 40 -25.71 -6.61 42.67
C GLY A 40 -25.13 -8.02 42.79
N SER A 41 -24.29 -8.27 43.81
CA SER A 41 -23.78 -9.60 44.25
C SER A 41 -23.31 -10.62 43.19
N LEU A 42 -23.21 -10.24 41.92
CA LEU A 42 -22.75 -11.07 40.81
C LEU A 42 -21.23 -11.18 40.87
N ASN A 43 -20.79 -12.13 41.68
CA ASN A 43 -19.40 -12.54 41.78
C ASN A 43 -19.24 -13.80 40.94
N TYR A 44 -18.48 -13.71 39.85
CA TYR A 44 -18.10 -14.88 39.06
C TYR A 44 -16.65 -15.22 39.33
N THR A 45 -16.43 -16.38 39.96
CA THR A 45 -15.08 -16.93 40.12
C THR A 45 -14.83 -17.88 38.96
N VAL A 46 -13.87 -17.53 38.11
CA VAL A 46 -13.46 -18.39 37.00
C VAL A 46 -12.76 -19.63 37.57
N MET A 47 -12.85 -20.75 36.85
CA MET A 47 -12.10 -21.97 37.17
C MET A 47 -10.62 -21.65 37.39
N ASN A 48 -10.00 -22.35 38.34
CA ASN A 48 -8.60 -22.16 38.66
C ASN A 48 -7.75 -22.65 37.47
N LEU A 49 -7.15 -21.71 36.73
CA LEU A 49 -6.25 -22.03 35.62
C LEU A 49 -4.81 -21.61 36.00
N PRO A 50 -3.81 -22.34 35.49
CA PRO A 50 -2.43 -21.93 35.61
C PRO A 50 -2.18 -20.64 34.83
N ASN A 51 -1.31 -19.78 35.34
CA ASN A 51 -1.07 -18.45 34.78
C ASN A 51 -0.63 -18.48 33.30
N TRP A 52 0.12 -19.51 32.87
CA TRP A 52 0.50 -19.65 31.46
C TRP A 52 -0.70 -19.73 30.52
N ALA A 53 -1.84 -20.29 30.97
CA ALA A 53 -3.04 -20.41 30.14
C ALA A 53 -3.65 -19.04 29.83
N TYR A 54 -3.64 -18.11 30.79
CA TYR A 54 -4.07 -16.73 30.56
C TYR A 54 -3.15 -16.00 29.58
N TRP A 55 -1.85 -16.21 29.67
CA TRP A 55 -0.88 -15.65 28.71
C TRP A 55 -1.10 -16.17 27.29
N VAL A 56 -1.31 -17.47 27.13
CA VAL A 56 -1.65 -18.07 25.83
C VAL A 56 -2.95 -17.51 25.30
N LEU A 57 -3.98 -17.37 26.14
CA LEU A 57 -5.25 -16.77 25.73
C LEU A 57 -5.07 -15.33 25.22
N CYS A 58 -4.31 -14.50 25.95
CA CYS A 58 -3.98 -13.15 25.51
C CYS A 58 -3.22 -13.13 24.18
N LEU A 59 -2.27 -14.04 23.98
CA LEU A 59 -1.52 -14.18 22.73
C LEU A 59 -2.45 -14.56 21.56
N VAL A 60 -3.32 -15.55 21.75
CA VAL A 60 -4.28 -15.97 20.72
C VAL A 60 -5.22 -14.83 20.36
N LEU A 61 -5.75 -14.11 21.35
CA LEU A 61 -6.61 -12.94 21.10
C LEU A 61 -5.86 -11.83 20.36
N GLY A 62 -4.62 -11.53 20.76
CA GLY A 62 -3.78 -10.56 20.07
C GLY A 62 -3.48 -10.93 18.61
N LEU A 63 -3.18 -12.21 18.36
CA LEU A 63 -2.98 -12.76 17.01
C LEU A 63 -4.26 -12.72 16.19
N LEU A 64 -5.42 -13.01 16.79
CA LEU A 64 -6.71 -12.97 16.12
C LEU A 64 -7.06 -11.54 15.69
N ILE A 65 -6.90 -10.56 16.58
CA ILE A 65 -7.12 -9.14 16.28
C ILE A 65 -6.19 -8.66 15.16
N THR A 66 -4.91 -9.02 15.25
CA THR A 66 -3.90 -8.65 14.25
C THR A 66 -4.20 -9.30 12.90
N GLY A 67 -4.58 -10.59 12.91
CA GLY A 67 -4.97 -11.34 11.72
C GLY A 67 -6.19 -10.73 11.02
N ILE A 68 -7.23 -10.38 11.78
CA ILE A 68 -8.43 -9.72 11.25
C ILE A 68 -8.08 -8.35 10.65
N ARG A 69 -7.28 -7.53 11.35
CA ARG A 69 -6.83 -6.24 10.80
C ARG A 69 -6.01 -6.39 9.52
N GLY A 70 -5.14 -7.40 9.46
CA GLY A 70 -4.37 -7.74 8.27
C GLY A 70 -5.27 -8.13 7.10
N LEU A 71 -6.29 -8.96 7.35
CA LEU A 71 -7.26 -9.39 6.35
C LEU A 71 -8.09 -8.21 5.81
N ILE A 72 -8.58 -7.34 6.69
CA ILE A 72 -9.33 -6.14 6.28
C ILE A 72 -8.44 -5.24 5.41
N THR A 73 -7.19 -5.06 5.81
CA THR A 73 -6.23 -4.23 5.07
C THR A 73 -5.92 -4.80 3.69
N SER A 74 -5.73 -6.12 3.58
CA SER A 74 -5.45 -6.78 2.30
C SER A 74 -6.65 -6.69 1.34
N VAL A 75 -7.88 -6.88 1.84
CA VAL A 75 -9.10 -6.71 1.05
C VAL A 75 -9.24 -5.25 0.57
N ARG A 76 -8.99 -4.28 1.45
CA ARG A 76 -9.04 -2.86 1.09
C ARG A 76 -7.98 -2.50 0.05
N LEU A 77 -6.76 -3.01 0.19
CA LEU A 77 -5.69 -2.82 -0.79
C LEU A 77 -6.07 -3.42 -2.15
N LYS A 78 -6.59 -4.65 -2.17
CA LYS A 78 -7.01 -5.31 -3.41
C LYS A 78 -8.07 -4.49 -4.15
N ARG A 79 -9.05 -3.94 -3.43
CA ARG A 79 -10.06 -3.04 -4.02
C ARG A 79 -9.41 -1.78 -4.61
N GLN A 80 -8.51 -1.13 -3.88
CA GLN A 80 -7.82 0.07 -4.37
C GLN A 80 -6.95 -0.20 -5.59
N VAL A 81 -6.25 -1.34 -5.63
CA VAL A 81 -5.45 -1.74 -6.79
C VAL A 81 -6.35 -1.90 -8.02
N ARG A 82 -7.46 -2.63 -7.88
CA ARG A 82 -8.41 -2.81 -8.99
C ARG A 82 -8.94 -1.50 -9.55
N THR A 83 -9.38 -0.58 -8.69
CA THR A 83 -9.88 0.74 -9.15
C THR A 83 -8.78 1.57 -9.82
N ARG A 84 -7.53 1.45 -9.35
CA ARG A 84 -6.40 2.14 -9.99
C ARG A 84 -6.06 1.52 -11.35
N ASP A 85 -6.11 0.20 -11.47
CA ASP A 85 -5.86 -0.50 -12.73
C ASP A 85 -6.92 -0.15 -13.77
N GLU A 86 -8.20 -0.12 -13.38
CA GLU A 86 -9.32 0.31 -14.25
C GLU A 86 -9.11 1.76 -14.75
N ARG A 87 -8.62 2.67 -13.90
CA ARG A 87 -8.27 4.04 -14.32
C ARG A 87 -7.07 4.08 -15.26
N ILE A 88 -6.04 3.26 -15.01
CA ILE A 88 -4.86 3.17 -15.88
C ILE A 88 -5.27 2.67 -17.26
N GLU A 89 -6.15 1.69 -17.34
CA GLU A 89 -6.65 1.14 -18.59
C GLU A 89 -7.47 2.19 -19.37
N SER A 90 -8.38 2.90 -18.69
CA SER A 90 -9.12 4.02 -19.27
C SER A 90 -8.21 5.12 -19.81
N MET A 91 -7.22 5.57 -19.02
CA MET A 91 -6.26 6.60 -19.46
C MET A 91 -5.43 6.13 -20.66
N LYS A 92 -5.01 4.85 -20.69
CA LYS A 92 -4.32 4.28 -21.85
C LYS A 92 -5.21 4.27 -23.10
N GLY A 93 -6.49 3.95 -22.95
CA GLY A 93 -7.47 4.00 -24.03
C GLY A 93 -7.62 5.41 -24.62
N GLU A 94 -7.73 6.42 -23.75
CA GLU A 94 -7.80 7.82 -24.16
C GLU A 94 -6.54 8.24 -24.91
N ILE A 95 -5.34 7.95 -24.38
CA ILE A 95 -4.06 8.24 -25.04
C ILE A 95 -4.02 7.62 -26.43
N ASN A 96 -4.42 6.36 -26.57
CA ASN A 96 -4.41 5.68 -27.87
C ASN A 96 -5.41 6.33 -28.85
N SER A 97 -6.59 6.72 -28.36
CA SER A 97 -7.59 7.41 -29.18
C SER A 97 -7.11 8.80 -29.64
N LEU A 98 -6.42 9.53 -28.77
CA LEU A 98 -5.81 10.84 -29.06
C LEU A 98 -4.66 10.69 -30.05
N GLN A 99 -3.79 9.69 -29.88
CA GLN A 99 -2.74 9.38 -30.85
C GLN A 99 -3.31 9.02 -32.22
N THR A 100 -4.36 8.19 -32.26
CA THR A 100 -5.03 7.83 -33.52
C THR A 100 -5.63 9.07 -34.21
N ARG A 101 -6.31 9.94 -33.44
CA ARG A 101 -6.86 11.20 -33.97
C ARG A 101 -5.77 12.13 -34.48
N LEU A 102 -4.66 12.24 -33.75
CA LEU A 102 -3.51 13.04 -34.15
C LEU A 102 -2.87 12.49 -35.43
N ASP A 103 -2.73 11.18 -35.54
CA ASP A 103 -2.18 10.52 -36.74
C ASP A 103 -3.07 10.74 -37.96
N ILE A 104 -4.39 10.61 -37.81
CA ILE A 104 -5.37 10.96 -38.84
C ILE A 104 -5.26 12.43 -39.24
N PHE A 105 -5.12 13.34 -38.26
CA PHE A 105 -5.01 14.77 -38.50
C PHE A 105 -3.73 15.14 -39.27
N ILE A 106 -2.60 14.51 -38.93
CA ILE A 106 -1.31 14.68 -39.64
C ILE A 106 -1.39 14.16 -41.08
N HIS A 107 -2.11 13.06 -41.29
CA HIS A 107 -2.25 12.42 -42.60
C HIS A 107 -3.43 12.97 -43.42
N ASP A 108 -4.20 13.93 -42.90
CA ASP A 108 -5.28 14.58 -43.64
C ASP A 108 -4.69 15.45 -44.78
N PRO A 109 -5.03 15.15 -46.05
CA PRO A 109 -4.48 15.86 -47.20
C PRO A 109 -4.82 17.35 -47.25
N TYR A 110 -5.89 17.81 -46.59
CA TYR A 110 -6.23 19.24 -46.52
C TYR A 110 -5.36 19.98 -45.50
N ILE A 111 -5.04 19.33 -44.39
CA ILE A 111 -4.26 19.92 -43.29
C ILE A 111 -2.78 19.92 -43.64
N LYS A 112 -2.30 18.83 -44.26
CA LYS A 112 -0.92 18.75 -44.75
C LYS A 112 -0.60 19.87 -45.75
N LYS A 113 -1.53 20.19 -46.65
CA LYS A 113 -1.38 21.34 -47.57
C LYS A 113 -1.33 22.67 -46.84
N HIS A 114 -2.18 22.87 -45.83
CA HIS A 114 -2.18 24.08 -45.02
C HIS A 114 -0.88 24.24 -44.22
N LEU A 115 -0.36 23.17 -43.61
CA LEU A 115 0.94 23.18 -42.91
C LEU A 115 2.12 23.41 -43.87
N GLU A 116 2.11 22.80 -45.05
CA GLU A 116 3.14 23.01 -46.08
C GLU A 116 3.10 24.45 -46.64
N GLU A 117 1.92 25.06 -46.75
CA GLU A 117 1.74 26.46 -47.14
C GLU A 117 2.18 27.46 -46.06
N GLU A 118 1.91 27.19 -44.78
CA GLU A 118 2.42 28.00 -43.67
C GLU A 118 3.94 27.90 -43.54
N ALA A 119 4.51 26.69 -43.61
CA ALA A 119 5.96 26.49 -43.59
C ALA A 119 6.67 27.18 -44.76
N ARG A 120 6.05 27.22 -45.94
CA ARG A 120 6.55 28.01 -47.09
C ARG A 120 6.51 29.51 -46.84
N LYS A 121 5.47 30.03 -46.17
CA LYS A 121 5.36 31.47 -45.86
C LYS A 121 6.43 31.91 -44.86
N ASP A 122 6.69 31.09 -43.84
CA ASP A 122 7.72 31.38 -42.83
C ASP A 122 9.13 31.33 -43.46
N GLN A 123 9.43 30.33 -44.28
CA GLN A 123 10.71 30.25 -45.00
C GLN A 123 10.93 31.43 -45.96
N ASN A 124 9.89 31.87 -46.66
CA ASN A 124 9.97 33.03 -47.55
C ASN A 124 10.15 34.34 -46.79
N GLN A 125 9.55 34.49 -45.60
CA GLN A 125 9.80 35.65 -44.73
C GLN A 125 11.22 35.64 -44.18
N GLU A 126 11.74 34.50 -43.76
CA GLU A 126 13.09 34.37 -43.19
C GLU A 126 14.17 34.60 -44.26
N GLN A 127 13.94 34.17 -45.51
CA GLN A 127 14.79 34.49 -46.66
C GLN A 127 14.74 35.97 -47.04
N ALA A 128 13.57 36.61 -47.03
CA ALA A 128 13.44 38.05 -47.29
C ALA A 128 14.18 38.89 -46.24
N VAL A 129 14.09 38.53 -44.95
CA VAL A 129 14.83 39.20 -43.85
C VAL A 129 16.34 38.99 -43.98
N THR A 130 16.77 37.82 -44.48
CA THR A 130 18.19 37.50 -44.69
C THR A 130 18.78 38.20 -45.93
N GLU A 131 17.98 38.39 -46.99
CA GLU A 131 18.39 39.16 -48.17
C GLU A 131 18.43 40.67 -47.92
N GLU A 132 17.50 41.23 -47.13
CA GLU A 132 17.58 42.63 -46.72
C GLU A 132 18.82 42.93 -45.87
N LYS A 133 19.19 42.03 -44.95
CA LYS A 133 20.43 42.15 -44.16
C LYS A 133 21.72 42.03 -44.98
N LYS A 134 21.68 41.47 -46.19
CA LYS A 134 22.83 41.39 -47.10
C LYS A 134 22.96 42.61 -48.04
N LYS A 135 21.93 43.46 -48.13
CA LYS A 135 21.90 44.67 -48.97
C LYS A 135 22.13 45.97 -48.18
N ALA A 136 22.13 45.93 -46.86
CA ALA A 136 22.55 47.01 -45.96
C ALA A 136 24.03 46.88 -45.59
#